data_AF-A0A0L8L5H9-F1
#
_entry.id   AF-A0A0L8L5H9-F1
#
_cell.length_a   1.000
_cell.length_b   1.000
_cell.length_c   1.000
_cell.angle_alpha   90.00
_cell.angle_beta   90.00
_cell.angle_gamma   90.00
#
_symmetry.space_group_name_H-M   'P 1'
#
loop_
_entity.id
_entity.type
_entity.pdbx_description
1 polymer ?
#
loop_
_entity_poly.entity_id
_entity_poly.type
_entity_poly.pdbx_seq_one_letter_code
_entity_poly.pdbx_strand_id
1 'polypeptide(L)'
;MIERRHLKLTASRACGRRPVYIPPATEDQFSTEQVDYYAVERAITGETPRPELTRDELREAALWLRRHGMERAVVSVHLSVYERLVKEWEADAGMLGPDQLCTVDGCRKARSGRGLCTVHLTADRQWRKAVAGLGMAA
;
A
#
# COMPACT_ATOMS: atom_id res chain seq x y z
N MET A 1 7.67 11.23 -42.89
CA MET A 1 8.58 10.10 -42.63
C MET A 1 8.51 9.77 -41.15
N ILE A 2 7.84 8.68 -40.76
CA ILE A 2 7.74 8.24 -39.35
C ILE A 2 8.35 6.84 -39.30
N GLU A 3 9.52 6.72 -38.68
CA GLU A 3 10.23 5.46 -38.46
C GLU A 3 9.45 4.58 -37.48
N ARG A 4 8.99 3.42 -37.95
CA ARG A 4 8.46 2.36 -37.10
C ARG A 4 9.62 1.67 -36.40
N ARG A 5 9.87 2.03 -35.14
CA ARG A 5 10.76 1.28 -34.24
C ARG A 5 10.10 -0.07 -33.92
N HIS A 6 10.68 -1.14 -34.45
CA HIS A 6 10.31 -2.51 -34.11
C HIS A 6 10.67 -2.79 -32.65
N LEU A 7 9.64 -2.88 -31.79
CA LEU A 7 9.76 -3.47 -30.45
C LEU A 7 9.99 -4.98 -30.60
N LYS A 8 11.21 -5.43 -30.26
CA LYS A 8 11.53 -6.84 -30.15
C LYS A 8 10.82 -7.39 -28.90
N LEU A 9 9.72 -8.10 -29.09
CA LEU A 9 9.08 -8.92 -28.06
C LEU A 9 10.03 -10.07 -27.73
N THR A 10 10.79 -9.94 -26.64
CA THR A 10 11.51 -11.07 -26.06
C THR A 10 10.48 -12.00 -25.41
N ALA A 11 10.15 -13.09 -26.09
CA ALA A 11 9.39 -14.19 -25.52
C ALA A 11 10.20 -14.81 -24.37
N SER A 12 9.88 -14.42 -23.13
CA SER A 12 10.38 -15.10 -21.95
C SER A 12 9.76 -16.50 -21.92
N ARG A 13 10.63 -17.52 -22.02
CA ARG A 13 10.26 -18.91 -21.82
C ARG A 13 9.66 -19.09 -20.43
N ALA A 14 8.35 -19.20 -20.33
CA ALA A 14 7.69 -19.71 -19.13
C ALA A 14 8.13 -21.17 -18.94
N CYS A 15 9.16 -21.38 -18.12
CA CYS A 15 9.48 -22.71 -17.63
C CYS A 15 8.31 -23.18 -16.78
N GLY A 16 7.51 -24.10 -17.31
CA GLY A 16 6.41 -24.73 -16.60
C GLY A 16 6.93 -25.41 -15.33
N ARG A 17 6.81 -24.75 -14.18
CA ARG A 17 6.87 -25.43 -12.90
C ARG A 17 5.70 -26.40 -12.89
N ARG A 18 5.98 -27.70 -12.74
CA ARG A 18 4.94 -28.68 -12.41
C ARG A 18 4.17 -28.14 -11.20
N PRO A 19 2.82 -28.13 -11.22
CA PRO A 19 2.06 -27.75 -10.04
C PRO A 19 2.52 -28.65 -8.89
N VAL A 20 3.01 -28.02 -7.82
CA VAL A 20 3.35 -28.73 -6.59
C VAL A 20 2.06 -29.34 -6.09
N TYR A 21 2.03 -30.66 -5.90
CA TYR A 21 0.90 -31.33 -5.26
C TYR A 21 0.74 -30.73 -3.86
N ILE A 22 -0.34 -29.99 -3.66
CA ILE A 22 -0.78 -29.55 -2.35
C ILE A 22 -1.64 -30.70 -1.82
N PRO A 23 -1.21 -31.43 -0.77
CA PRO A 23 -2.04 -32.47 -0.20
C PRO A 23 -3.38 -31.86 0.22
N PRO A 24 -4.51 -32.55 0.00
CA PRO A 24 -5.80 -32.09 0.51
C PRO A 24 -5.64 -31.88 2.01
N ALA A 25 -5.95 -30.68 2.48
CA ALA A 25 -5.86 -30.37 3.89
C ALA A 25 -6.75 -31.37 4.64
N THR A 26 -6.13 -32.09 5.58
CA THR A 26 -6.81 -33.06 6.45
C THR A 26 -7.96 -32.37 7.16
N GLU A 27 -9.15 -32.99 7.12
CA GLU A 27 -10.42 -32.41 7.59
C GLU A 27 -10.35 -31.86 9.03
N ASP A 28 -9.44 -32.41 9.86
CA ASP A 28 -9.21 -32.00 11.25
C ASP A 28 -8.62 -30.59 11.44
N GLN A 29 -8.18 -29.90 10.37
CA GLN A 29 -7.56 -28.57 10.47
C GLN A 29 -8.49 -27.40 10.10
N PHE A 30 -9.70 -27.68 9.60
CA PHE A 30 -10.68 -26.64 9.29
C PHE A 30 -11.68 -26.51 10.44
N SER A 31 -11.39 -25.64 11.40
CA SER A 31 -12.42 -25.21 12.34
C SER A 31 -13.51 -24.46 11.60
N THR A 32 -14.71 -25.03 11.56
CA THR A 32 -15.92 -24.37 11.04
C THR A 32 -16.30 -23.13 11.84
N GLU A 33 -15.79 -22.98 13.07
CA GLU A 33 -16.06 -21.83 13.93
C GLU A 33 -15.42 -20.53 13.42
N GLN A 34 -14.41 -20.61 12.55
CA GLN A 34 -13.73 -19.45 11.96
C GLN A 34 -14.27 -19.06 10.56
N VAL A 35 -15.24 -19.79 10.03
CA VAL A 35 -15.80 -19.52 8.69
C VAL A 35 -16.91 -18.49 8.80
N ASP A 36 -16.74 -17.33 8.16
CA ASP A 36 -17.84 -16.37 7.95
C ASP A 36 -18.82 -16.94 6.90
N TYR A 37 -19.84 -17.63 7.40
CA TYR A 37 -20.88 -18.27 6.57
C TYR A 37 -21.64 -17.26 5.69
N TYR A 38 -21.77 -15.99 6.10
CA TYR A 38 -22.36 -14.95 5.27
C TYR A 38 -21.45 -14.57 4.10
N ALA A 39 -20.12 -14.62 4.26
CA ALA A 39 -19.19 -14.46 3.14
C ALA A 39 -19.26 -15.61 2.14
N VAL A 40 -19.42 -16.85 2.63
CA VAL A 40 -19.62 -18.05 1.80
C VAL A 40 -20.93 -17.95 1.01
N GLU A 41 -22.03 -17.59 1.69
CA GLU A 41 -23.34 -17.43 1.08
C GLU A 41 -23.30 -16.34 -0.01
N ARG A 42 -22.72 -15.17 0.25
CA ARG A 42 -22.53 -14.11 -0.75
C ARG A 42 -21.68 -14.54 -1.95
N ALA A 43 -20.66 -15.39 -1.74
CA ALA A 43 -19.83 -15.89 -2.84
C ALA A 43 -20.59 -16.90 -3.72
N ILE A 44 -21.49 -17.69 -3.14
CA ILE A 44 -22.33 -18.67 -3.85
C ILE A 44 -23.46 -17.98 -4.61
N THR A 45 -24.15 -17.02 -3.98
CA THR A 45 -25.32 -16.35 -4.59
C THR A 45 -24.92 -15.35 -5.67
N GLY A 46 -23.66 -14.91 -5.69
CA GLY A 46 -23.18 -13.94 -6.66
C GLY A 46 -23.81 -12.55 -6.48
N GLU A 47 -24.39 -12.27 -5.31
CA GLU A 47 -24.95 -10.96 -5.00
C GLU A 47 -23.84 -9.91 -4.98
N THR A 48 -23.80 -9.13 -6.07
CA THR A 48 -23.03 -7.91 -6.19
C THR A 48 -23.89 -6.69 -5.87
N PRO A 49 -23.30 -5.68 -5.20
CA PRO A 49 -21.87 -5.55 -4.91
C PRO A 49 -21.46 -6.13 -3.56
N ARG A 50 -20.23 -6.65 -3.49
CA ARG A 50 -19.56 -6.88 -2.19
C ARG A 50 -19.50 -5.53 -1.46
N PRO A 51 -19.74 -5.49 -0.14
CA PRO A 51 -19.60 -4.24 0.60
C PRO A 51 -18.18 -3.69 0.41
N GLU A 52 -18.08 -2.41 0.10
CA GLU A 52 -16.78 -1.74 0.02
C GLU A 52 -16.10 -1.83 1.39
N LEU A 53 -14.81 -2.18 1.42
CA LEU A 53 -14.07 -2.20 2.67
C LEU A 53 -14.08 -0.79 3.28
N THR A 54 -14.41 -0.71 4.56
CA THR A 54 -14.28 0.53 5.32
C THR A 54 -12.82 0.96 5.38
N ARG A 55 -12.59 2.24 5.70
CA ARG A 55 -11.23 2.79 5.80
C ARG A 55 -10.38 2.04 6.84
N ASP A 56 -10.99 1.62 7.95
CA ASP A 56 -10.30 0.92 9.02
C ASP A 56 -9.98 -0.53 8.61
N GLU A 57 -10.90 -1.21 7.90
CA GLU A 57 -10.62 -2.54 7.34
C GLU A 57 -9.53 -2.49 6.27
N LEU A 58 -9.53 -1.47 5.40
CA LEU A 58 -8.45 -1.25 4.43
C LEU A 58 -7.10 -1.05 5.11
N ARG A 59 -7.08 -0.30 6.22
CA ARG A 59 -5.88 -0.09 7.03
C ARG A 59 -5.37 -1.40 7.61
N GLU A 60 -6.23 -2.17 8.28
CA GLU A 60 -5.84 -3.45 8.88
C GLU A 60 -5.39 -4.47 7.82
N ALA A 61 -6.10 -4.55 6.69
CA ALA A 61 -5.71 -5.39 5.56
C ALA A 61 -4.33 -5.01 5.01
N ALA A 62 -4.06 -3.70 4.83
CA ALA A 62 -2.78 -3.22 4.37
C ALA A 62 -1.64 -3.54 5.35
N LEU A 63 -1.86 -3.30 6.65
CA LEU A 63 -0.88 -3.60 7.70
C LEU A 63 -0.60 -5.10 7.78
N TRP A 64 -1.62 -5.94 7.68
CA TRP A 64 -1.47 -7.38 7.66
C TRP A 64 -0.59 -7.84 6.50
N LEU A 65 -0.85 -7.36 5.28
CA LEU A 65 -0.03 -7.69 4.10
C LEU A 65 1.43 -7.25 4.28
N ARG A 66 1.65 -6.04 4.82
CA ARG A 66 3.00 -5.52 5.06
C ARG A 66 3.78 -6.33 6.09
N ARG A 67 3.11 -6.81 7.16
CA ARG A 67 3.73 -7.72 8.15
C ARG A 67 4.16 -9.05 7.54
N HIS A 68 3.49 -9.51 6.49
CA HIS A 68 3.82 -10.74 5.76
C HIS A 68 4.79 -10.52 4.60
N GLY A 69 5.50 -9.38 4.58
CA GLY A 69 6.58 -9.13 3.62
C GLY A 69 6.13 -8.68 2.24
N MET A 70 4.84 -8.43 2.01
CA MET A 70 4.35 -7.90 0.73
C MET A 70 4.85 -6.47 0.54
N GLU A 71 5.38 -6.13 -0.64
CA GLU A 71 5.85 -4.77 -0.93
C GLU A 71 4.71 -3.74 -0.99
N ARG A 72 5.01 -2.47 -0.68
CA ARG A 72 4.01 -1.39 -0.66
C ARG A 72 3.27 -1.22 -2.00
N ALA A 73 4.00 -1.32 -3.11
CA ALA A 73 3.43 -1.22 -4.45
C ALA A 73 2.41 -2.35 -4.71
N VAL A 74 2.73 -3.57 -4.27
CA VAL A 74 1.83 -4.73 -4.39
C VAL A 74 0.57 -4.52 -3.54
N VAL A 75 0.72 -4.07 -2.30
CA VAL A 75 -0.41 -3.75 -1.41
C VAL A 75 -1.30 -2.65 -2.00
N SER A 76 -0.68 -1.62 -2.58
CA SER A 76 -1.38 -0.51 -3.24
C SER A 76 -2.27 -1.00 -4.38
N VAL A 77 -1.75 -1.87 -5.25
CA VAL A 77 -2.52 -2.46 -6.35
C VAL A 77 -3.64 -3.37 -5.83
N HIS A 78 -3.37 -4.21 -4.84
CA HIS A 78 -4.38 -5.15 -4.32
C HIS A 78 -5.56 -4.46 -3.63
N LEU A 79 -5.30 -3.41 -2.87
CA LEU A 79 -6.34 -2.71 -2.09
C LEU A 79 -6.83 -1.43 -2.80
N SER A 80 -6.28 -1.09 -3.97
CA SER A 80 -6.57 0.14 -4.69
C SER A 80 -6.37 1.41 -3.83
N VAL A 81 -5.35 1.40 -2.97
CA VAL A 81 -4.98 2.50 -2.07
C VAL A 81 -3.65 3.12 -2.48
N TYR A 82 -3.47 4.43 -2.32
CA TYR A 82 -2.19 5.07 -2.63
C TYR A 82 -1.05 4.58 -1.71
N GLU A 83 0.13 4.34 -2.27
CA GLU A 83 1.32 3.93 -1.48
C GLU A 83 1.65 4.91 -0.33
N ARG A 84 1.42 6.22 -0.55
CA ARG A 84 1.61 7.25 0.48
C ARG A 84 0.76 6.96 1.71
N LEU A 85 -0.46 6.47 1.53
CA LEU A 85 -1.40 6.18 2.60
C LEU A 85 -0.99 4.91 3.35
N VAL A 86 -0.55 3.87 2.62
CA VAL A 86 0.02 2.65 3.24
C VAL A 86 1.21 3.00 4.12
N LYS A 87 2.11 3.87 3.63
CA LYS A 87 3.26 4.35 4.41
C LYS A 87 2.84 5.14 5.65
N GLU A 88 1.77 5.93 5.57
CA GLU A 88 1.21 6.67 6.71
C GLU A 88 0.68 5.71 7.77
N TRP A 89 -0.05 4.66 7.36
CA TRP A 89 -0.51 3.62 8.28
C TRP A 89 0.62 2.84 8.93
N GLU A 90 1.69 2.54 8.20
CA GLU A 90 2.90 1.93 8.79
C GLU A 90 3.56 2.83 9.84
N ALA A 91 3.55 4.16 9.62
CA ALA A 91 4.08 5.12 10.59
C ALA A 91 3.25 5.11 11.87
N ASP A 92 1.92 5.13 11.73
CA ASP A 92 0.99 5.08 12.86
C ASP A 92 1.09 3.75 13.62
N ALA A 93 1.35 2.65 12.91
CA ALA A 93 1.55 1.33 13.50
C ALA A 93 2.97 1.12 14.09
N GLY A 94 3.87 2.11 13.99
CA GLY A 94 5.24 2.01 14.48
C GLY A 94 6.12 1.02 13.70
N MET A 95 5.74 0.69 12.46
CA MET A 95 6.49 -0.24 11.60
C MET A 95 7.62 0.45 10.82
N LEU A 96 7.67 1.78 10.82
CA LEU A 96 8.71 2.56 10.15
C LEU A 96 9.90 2.85 11.08
N GLY A 97 11.11 2.79 10.53
CA GLY A 97 12.32 3.24 11.19
C GLY A 97 12.38 4.77 11.37
N PRO A 98 13.23 5.28 12.27
CA PRO A 98 13.33 6.72 12.56
C PRO A 98 13.77 7.55 11.35
N ASP A 99 14.52 6.95 10.41
CA ASP A 99 14.96 7.56 9.15
C ASP A 99 13.80 7.84 8.17
N GLN A 100 12.70 7.09 8.34
CA GLN A 100 11.48 7.17 7.53
C GLN A 100 10.39 8.03 8.17
N LEU A 101 10.61 8.50 9.39
CA LEU A 101 9.72 9.43 10.10
C LEU A 101 10.13 10.89 9.85
N CYS A 102 9.22 11.79 10.22
CA CYS A 102 9.47 13.21 10.15
C CYS A 102 10.60 13.61 11.13
N THR A 103 11.53 14.43 10.66
CA THR A 103 12.66 14.99 11.45
C THR A 103 12.25 16.04 12.47
N VAL A 104 10.97 16.41 12.51
CA VAL A 104 10.46 17.41 13.46
C VAL A 104 10.17 16.71 14.77
N ASP A 105 10.72 17.25 15.86
CA ASP A 105 10.55 16.69 17.20
C ASP A 105 9.07 16.51 17.54
N GLY A 106 8.73 15.32 18.05
CA GLY A 106 7.36 14.94 18.39
C GLY A 106 6.47 14.55 17.20
N CYS A 107 6.94 14.62 15.95
CA CYS A 107 6.15 14.24 14.77
C CYS A 107 6.40 12.78 14.36
N ARG A 108 5.42 11.90 14.57
CA ARG A 108 5.50 10.47 14.18
C ARG A 108 4.96 10.18 12.79
N LYS A 109 4.72 11.19 11.97
CA LYS A 109 4.19 11.00 10.61
C LYS A 109 5.28 10.53 9.65
N ALA A 110 4.88 9.76 8.64
CA ALA A 110 5.77 9.34 7.56
C ALA A 110 6.43 10.53 6.84
N ARG A 111 7.74 10.43 6.62
CA ARG A 111 8.52 11.35 5.81
C ARG A 111 8.06 11.29 4.35
N SER A 112 7.81 12.45 3.76
CA SER A 112 7.50 12.59 2.33
C SER A 112 8.73 13.08 1.54
N GLY A 113 9.34 14.19 1.97
CA GLY A 113 10.50 14.76 1.28
C GLY A 113 11.26 15.74 2.15
N ARG A 114 12.57 15.92 1.89
CA ARG A 114 13.48 16.79 2.68
C ARG A 114 13.52 16.48 4.19
N GLY A 115 13.23 15.25 4.59
CA GLY A 115 13.14 14.88 6.01
C GLY A 115 11.82 15.27 6.68
N LEU A 116 10.89 15.89 5.97
CA LEU A 116 9.63 16.39 6.51
C LEU A 116 8.43 15.53 6.08
N CYS A 117 7.41 15.46 6.93
CA CYS A 117 6.09 14.95 6.54
C CYS A 117 5.42 15.92 5.57
N THR A 118 4.32 15.50 4.93
CA THR A 118 3.60 16.34 3.95
C THR A 118 3.20 17.70 4.52
N VAL A 119 2.68 17.72 5.75
CA VAL A 119 2.21 18.94 6.44
C VAL A 119 3.36 19.91 6.71
N HIS A 120 4.46 19.42 7.29
CA HIS A 120 5.63 20.27 7.57
C HIS A 120 6.34 20.71 6.29
N LEU A 121 6.36 19.85 5.26
CA LEU A 121 6.92 20.21 3.96
C LEU A 121 6.10 21.32 3.28
N THR A 122 4.77 21.29 3.40
CA THR A 122 3.93 22.37 2.86
C THR A 122 4.11 23.67 3.62
N ALA A 123 4.23 23.61 4.95
CA ALA A 123 4.49 24.79 5.78
C ALA A 123 5.87 25.42 5.47
N ASP A 124 6.93 24.60 5.37
CA ASP A 124 8.28 25.06 4.96
C ASP A 124 8.26 25.73 3.59
N ARG A 125 7.55 25.15 2.62
CA ARG A 125 7.39 25.75 1.28
C ARG A 125 6.69 27.10 1.31
N GLN A 126 5.63 27.24 2.10
CA GLN A 126 4.91 28.50 2.25
C GLN A 126 5.76 29.58 2.92
N TRP A 127 6.45 29.21 4.00
CA TRP A 127 7.34 30.13 4.71
C TRP A 127 8.48 30.64 3.81
N ARG A 128 9.13 29.75 3.06
CA ARG A 128 10.17 30.16 2.09
C ARG A 128 9.66 31.10 1.01
N LYS A 129 8.45 30.86 0.49
CA LYS A 129 7.81 31.76 -0.48
C LYS A 129 7.55 33.14 0.12
N ALA A 130 7.05 33.20 1.35
CA ALA A 130 6.80 34.47 2.05
C ALA A 130 8.10 35.24 2.29
N VAL A 131 9.15 34.58 2.78
CA VAL A 131 10.47 35.20 3.01
C VAL A 131 11.10 35.69 1.70
N ALA A 132 11.03 34.89 0.63
CA ALA A 132 11.53 35.31 -0.68
C ALA A 132 10.77 36.52 -1.24
N GLY A 133 9.46 36.60 -1.00
CA GLY A 133 8.65 37.77 -1.36
C GLY A 133 9.03 39.04 -0.61
N LEU A 134 9.42 38.91 0.67
CA LEU A 134 9.90 40.04 1.48
C LEU A 134 11.30 40.51 1.08
N GLY A 135 12.20 39.58 0.71
CA GLY A 135 13.57 39.91 0.27
C GLY A 135 13.67 40.52 -1.13
N MET A 136 12.65 40.38 -1.97
CA MET A 136 12.54 41.02 -3.29
C MET A 136 11.96 42.44 -3.24
N ALA A 137 11.47 42.88 -2.07
CA ALA A 137 10.83 44.18 -1.86
C ALA A 137 11.76 45.20 -1.17
N ALA A 138 13.04 44.87 -0.98
CA ALA A 138 14.10 45.74 -0.46
C ALA A 138 15.13 46.01 -1.56
#